data_AF-A0A6M5YV54-F1
#
_entry.id   AF-A0A6M5YV54-F1
#
_cell.length_a   1.000
_cell.length_b   1.000
_cell.length_c   1.000
_cell.angle_alpha   90.00
_cell.angle_beta   90.00
_cell.angle_gamma   90.00
#
_symmetry.space_group_name_H-M   'P 1'
#
loop_
_entity.id
_entity.type
_entity.pdbx_description
1 polymer ?
#
loop_
_entity_poly.entity_id
_entity_poly.type
_entity_poly.pdbx_seq_one_letter_code
_entity_poly.pdbx_strand_id
1 'polypeptide(L)' 'MSDPAPAPEPDRTPEAEAHLFQERLRQTGQLVDVAEGDDTSQLPAHVTHVRYPDGTVKRIRFTGPGHR' A
#
# COMPACT_ATOMS: atom_id res chain seq x y z
N MET A 1 -34.35 25.72 18.54
CA MET A 1 -33.90 24.54 17.78
C MET A 1 -32.49 24.86 17.32
N SER A 2 -31.48 24.46 18.09
CA SER A 2 -30.08 24.66 17.70
C SER A 2 -29.67 23.51 16.80
N ASP A 3 -29.28 23.82 15.58
CA ASP A 3 -28.71 22.90 14.61
C ASP A 3 -27.46 22.24 15.24
N PRO A 4 -27.31 20.91 15.26
CA PRO A 4 -26.09 20.30 15.76
C PRO A 4 -24.96 20.64 14.78
N ALA A 5 -23.95 21.36 15.28
CA ALA A 5 -22.73 21.65 14.54
C ALA A 5 -22.22 20.38 13.83
N PRO A 6 -21.82 20.47 12.55
CA PRO A 6 -21.34 19.30 11.81
C PRO A 6 -20.17 18.69 12.60
N ALA A 7 -20.25 17.37 12.83
CA ALA A 7 -19.16 16.62 13.44
C ALA A 7 -17.86 16.94 12.68
N PRO A 8 -16.71 17.07 13.37
CA PRO A 8 -15.44 17.32 12.70
C PRO A 8 -15.27 16.24 11.63
N GLU A 9 -15.16 16.66 10.38
CA GLU A 9 -14.88 15.73 9.29
C GLU A 9 -13.63 14.94 9.68
N PRO A 10 -13.63 13.60 9.51
CA PRO A 10 -12.48 12.80 9.87
C PRO A 10 -11.28 13.41 9.17
N ASP A 11 -10.28 13.78 9.94
CA ASP A 11 -9.05 14.42 9.51
C ASP A 11 -8.49 13.63 8.31
N ARG A 12 -8.82 14.09 7.09
CA ARG A 12 -8.35 13.49 5.83
C ARG A 12 -6.94 14.00 5.58
N THR A 13 -6.07 13.82 6.57
CA THR A 13 -4.66 14.04 6.37
C THR A 13 -4.17 13.02 5.35
N PRO A 14 -3.31 13.43 4.40
CA PRO A 14 -2.76 12.53 3.40
C PRO A 14 -2.03 11.34 4.05
N GLU A 15 -1.52 11.49 5.28
CA GLU A 15 -0.96 10.40 6.08
C GLU A 15 -2.01 9.35 6.49
N ALA A 16 -3.19 9.78 6.94
CA ALA A 16 -4.28 8.87 7.31
C ALA A 16 -4.80 8.10 6.09
N GLU A 17 -4.94 8.79 4.95
CA GLU A 17 -5.32 8.15 3.69
C GLU A 17 -4.26 7.15 3.20
N ALA A 18 -2.98 7.51 3.30
CA ALA A 18 -1.88 6.62 2.96
C ALA A 18 -1.84 5.37 3.85
N HIS A 19 -2.12 5.51 5.15
CA HIS A 19 -2.21 4.39 6.07
C HIS A 19 -3.35 3.44 5.70
N LEU A 20 -4.56 3.96 5.49
CA LEU A 20 -5.72 3.18 5.07
C LEU A 20 -5.49 2.47 3.73
N PHE A 21 -4.80 3.13 2.80
CA PHE A 21 -4.42 2.52 1.53
C PHE A 21 -3.47 1.34 1.72
N GLN A 22 -2.42 1.49 2.53
CA GLN A 22 -1.47 0.41 2.83
C GLN A 22 -2.14 -0.76 3.56
N GLU A 23 -3.02 -0.48 4.52
CA GLU A 23 -3.81 -1.52 5.21
C GLU A 23 -4.66 -2.32 4.23
N ARG A 24 -5.35 -1.64 3.30
CA ARG A 24 -6.13 -2.31 2.26
C ARG A 24 -5.25 -3.17 1.36
N LEU A 25 -4.05 -2.71 0.99
CA LEU A 25 -3.13 -3.52 0.20
C LEU A 25 -2.69 -4.79 0.95
N ARG A 26 -2.45 -4.71 2.25
CA ARG A 26 -2.15 -5.89 3.09
C ARG A 26 -3.32 -6.86 3.16
N GLN A 27 -4.52 -6.35 3.43
CA GLN A 27 -5.75 -7.16 3.50
C GLN A 27 -6.06 -7.90 2.20
N THR A 28 -5.73 -7.29 1.06
CA THR A 28 -5.95 -7.88 -0.27
C THR A 28 -4.78 -8.74 -0.75
N GLY A 29 -3.69 -8.86 0.03
CA GLY A 29 -2.46 -9.57 -0.37
C GLY A 29 -1.66 -8.85 -1.45
N GLN A 30 -1.98 -7.60 -1.76
CA GLN A 30 -1.28 -6.79 -2.76
C GLN A 30 0.00 -6.13 -2.22
N LEU A 31 0.19 -6.09 -0.90
CA LEU A 31 1.39 -5.64 -0.22
C LEU A 31 2.01 -6.80 0.58
N VAL A 32 3.29 -7.07 0.31
CA VAL A 32 4.08 -8.09 1.02
C VAL A 32 5.33 -7.45 1.65
N ASP A 33 5.76 -7.98 2.79
CA ASP A 33 7.02 -7.57 3.42
C ASP A 33 8.17 -8.40 2.80
N VAL A 34 9.27 -7.77 2.41
CA VAL A 34 10.44 -8.39 1.75
C VAL A 34 11.73 -8.02 2.47
N ALA A 35 12.77 -8.85 2.36
CA ALA A 35 14.09 -8.51 2.87
C ALA A 35 14.83 -7.53 1.94
N GLU A 36 15.90 -6.92 2.44
CA GLU A 36 16.81 -6.16 1.60
C GLU A 36 17.49 -7.10 0.59
N GLY A 37 17.31 -6.85 -0.71
CA GLY A 37 17.87 -7.67 -1.78
C GLY A 37 17.02 -8.86 -2.21
N ASP A 38 15.79 -9.02 -1.69
CA ASP A 38 14.85 -10.03 -2.17
C ASP A 38 14.50 -9.82 -3.65
N ASP A 39 14.38 -10.92 -4.40
CA ASP A 39 13.98 -10.87 -5.81
C ASP A 39 12.47 -10.65 -5.94
N THR A 40 12.08 -9.37 -5.94
CA THR A 40 10.69 -8.94 -6.11
C THR A 40 10.10 -9.31 -7.48
N SER A 41 10.90 -9.78 -8.44
CA SER A 41 10.45 -10.16 -9.79
C SER A 41 9.67 -11.48 -9.80
N GLN A 42 9.83 -12.31 -8.77
CA GLN A 42 9.18 -13.61 -8.63
C GLN A 42 7.92 -13.55 -7.75
N LEU A 43 7.53 -12.37 -7.31
CA LEU A 43 6.33 -12.21 -6.49
C LEU A 43 5.07 -12.55 -7.30
N PRO A 44 4.02 -13.04 -6.63
CA PRO A 44 2.77 -13.34 -7.30
C PRO A 44 2.24 -12.14 -8.09
N ALA A 45 1.62 -12.37 -9.25
CA ALA A 45 1.15 -11.29 -10.13
C ALA A 45 0.13 -10.34 -9.50
N HIS A 46 -0.53 -10.76 -8.40
CA HIS A 46 -1.44 -9.91 -7.64
C HIS A 46 -0.71 -8.97 -6.66
N VAL A 47 0.57 -9.22 -6.36
CA VAL A 47 1.39 -8.33 -5.54
C VAL A 47 1.81 -7.14 -6.39
N THR A 48 1.43 -5.95 -5.93
CA THR A 48 1.74 -4.69 -6.60
C THR A 48 2.65 -3.81 -5.77
N HIS A 49 2.77 -4.07 -4.47
CA HIS A 49 3.58 -3.30 -3.55
C HIS A 49 4.42 -4.21 -2.66
N VAL A 50 5.60 -3.74 -2.28
CA VAL A 50 6.49 -4.39 -1.32
C VAL A 50 6.85 -3.41 -0.22
N ARG A 51 6.96 -3.92 1.01
CA ARG A 51 7.47 -3.17 2.17
C ARG A 51 8.84 -3.72 2.55
N TYR A 52 9.81 -2.84 2.64
CA TYR A 52 11.17 -3.15 3.09
C TYR A 52 11.28 -3.00 4.61
N PRO A 53 12.31 -3.59 5.25
CA PRO A 53 12.49 -3.54 6.71
C PRO A 53 12.74 -2.12 7.24
N ASP A 54 13.21 -1.20 6.40
CA ASP A 54 13.35 0.24 6.71
C ASP A 54 11.99 0.98 6.79
N GLY A 55 10.89 0.29 6.48
CA GLY A 55 9.54 0.85 6.43
C GLY A 55 9.16 1.45 5.08
N THR A 56 10.06 1.46 4.10
CA THR A 56 9.79 1.97 2.76
C THR A 56 8.81 1.05 2.04
N VAL A 57 7.74 1.63 1.49
CA VAL A 57 6.81 0.91 0.60
C VAL A 57 7.07 1.32 -0.83
N LYS A 58 7.37 0.37 -1.71
CA LYS A 58 7.57 0.61 -3.15
C LYS A 58 6.52 -0.15 -3.95
N ARG A 59 5.98 0.51 -4.97
CA ARG A 59 5.15 -0.16 -5.97
C ARG A 59 6.05 -0.89 -6.95
N ILE A 60 5.91 -2.21 -7.03
CA ILE A 60 6.53 -3.02 -8.07
C ILE A 60 5.55 -3.07 -9.24
N ARG A 61 5.99 -2.63 -10.43
CA ARG A 61 5.25 -2.97 -11.64
C ARG A 61 5.59 -4.42 -11.94
N PHE A 62 4.58 -5.20 -12.28
CA PHE A 62 4.77 -6.48 -12.94
C PHE A 62 5.48 -6.20 -14.28
N THR A 63 6.81 -6.15 -14.26
CA THR A 63 7.60 -6.44 -15.44
C THR A 63 7.53 -7.95 -15.58
N GLY A 64 6.40 -8.44 -16.10
CA GLY A 64 6.39 -9.80 -16.64
C GLY A 64 7.60 -9.95 -17.57
N PRO A 65 8.20 -11.15 -17.69
CA PRO A 65 9.32 -11.34 -18.60
C PRO A 65 8.90 -10.79 -19.95
N GLY A 66 9.48 -9.65 -20.33
CA GLY A 66 9.33 -9.09 -21.66
C GLY A 66 9.88 -10.15 -22.58
N HIS A 67 8.98 -10.94 -23.14
CA HIS A 67 9.35 -11.90 -24.15
C HIS A 67 9.72 -11.08 -25.39
N ARG A 68 11.04 -10.92 -25.55
CA ARG A 68 11.77 -10.62 -26.78
C ARG A 68 11.84 -9.18 -27.27
#